data_AF-A0A543NKI5-F1
#
_entry.id   AF-A0A543NKI5-F1
#
_cell.length_a   1.000
_cell.length_b   1.000
_cell.length_c   1.000
_cell.angle_alpha   90.00
_cell.angle_beta   90.00
_cell.angle_gamma   90.00
#
_symmetry.space_group_name_H-M   'P 1'
#
loop_
_entity.id
_entity.type
_entity.pdbx_description
1 polymer ?
#
loop_
_entity_poly.entity_id
_entity_poly.type
_entity_poly.pdbx_seq_one_letter_code
_entity_poly.pdbx_strand_id
1 'polypeptide(L)'
;MPDNDGSGASTERTKRLAITLIDCYTRKDREGLQQAAAGAADDVADVTSELKVFASLLTRRVQETGVVFKPADSREAVAGAVADMLPPEVEFAVVTAWEAYSVGEEETAERFTNGDPTIYMHMLAAFSSAIGLAVYKEAELVSTLRIAAGLEE
;
A
#
# COMPACT_ATOMS: atom_id res chain seq x y z
N MET A 1 -20.04 -22.67 24.37
CA MET A 1 -18.93 -21.72 24.60
C MET A 1 -18.51 -21.20 23.23
N PRO A 2 -18.74 -19.91 22.92
CA PRO A 2 -18.23 -19.32 21.70
C PRO A 2 -16.85 -18.72 21.98
N ASP A 3 -15.81 -19.40 21.52
CA ASP A 3 -14.45 -18.88 21.45
C ASP A 3 -14.13 -18.67 19.97
N ASN A 4 -14.43 -17.48 19.40
CA ASN A 4 -13.82 -17.09 18.11
C ASN A 4 -13.88 -15.59 17.73
N ASP A 5 -13.97 -14.63 18.65
CA ASP A 5 -14.03 -13.19 18.29
C ASP A 5 -12.66 -12.47 18.29
N GLY A 6 -11.58 -13.12 18.76
CA GLY A 6 -10.24 -12.51 18.81
C GLY A 6 -9.56 -12.38 17.44
N SER A 7 -9.84 -13.29 16.50
CA SER A 7 -9.17 -13.36 15.19
C SER A 7 -9.79 -12.38 14.17
N GLY A 8 -11.11 -12.16 14.24
CA GLY A 8 -11.83 -11.22 13.36
C GLY A 8 -11.47 -9.76 13.62
N ALA A 9 -11.41 -9.35 14.89
CA ALA A 9 -11.07 -7.97 15.27
C ALA A 9 -9.62 -7.58 14.91
N SER A 10 -8.67 -8.52 15.03
CA SER A 10 -7.28 -8.32 14.60
C SER A 10 -7.20 -8.14 13.09
N THR A 11 -7.92 -8.97 12.32
CA THR A 11 -7.96 -8.90 10.86
C THR A 11 -8.61 -7.59 10.37
N GLU A 12 -9.69 -7.16 11.03
CA GLU A 12 -10.34 -5.89 10.73
C GLU A 12 -9.40 -4.69 10.97
N ARG A 13 -8.69 -4.68 12.09
CA ARG A 13 -7.69 -3.65 12.41
C ARG A 13 -6.62 -3.57 11.31
N THR A 14 -6.06 -4.69 10.89
CA THR A 14 -5.05 -4.76 9.83
C THR A 14 -5.55 -4.17 8.52
N LYS A 15 -6.76 -4.52 8.10
CA LYS A 15 -7.41 -3.95 6.91
C LYS A 15 -7.59 -2.43 7.02
N ARG A 16 -8.04 -1.94 8.18
CA ARG A 16 -8.20 -0.50 8.44
C ARG A 16 -6.86 0.24 8.38
N LEU A 17 -5.80 -0.34 8.93
CA LEU A 17 -4.44 0.22 8.86
C LEU A 17 -3.93 0.27 7.42
N ALA A 18 -4.07 -0.80 6.65
CA ALA A 18 -3.70 -0.85 5.24
C ALA A 18 -4.42 0.23 4.41
N ILE A 19 -5.74 0.39 4.60
CA ILE A 19 -6.52 1.45 3.93
C ILE A 19 -6.07 2.84 4.39
N THR A 20 -5.77 3.01 5.68
CA THR A 20 -5.31 4.30 6.22
C THR A 20 -3.96 4.71 5.62
N LEU A 21 -3.01 3.78 5.47
CA LEU A 21 -1.73 4.03 4.81
C LEU A 21 -1.94 4.50 3.36
N ILE A 22 -2.85 3.86 2.62
CA ILE A 22 -3.19 4.26 1.24
C ILE A 22 -3.82 5.65 1.23
N ASP A 23 -4.80 5.94 2.09
CA ASP A 23 -5.46 7.25 2.19
C ASP A 23 -4.46 8.38 2.52
N CYS A 24 -3.49 8.12 3.39
CA CYS A 24 -2.45 9.08 3.74
C CYS A 24 -1.57 9.44 2.52
N TYR A 25 -1.17 8.45 1.72
CA TYR A 25 -0.44 8.73 0.48
C TYR A 25 -1.31 9.47 -0.55
N THR A 26 -2.57 9.07 -0.69
CA THR A 26 -3.52 9.72 -1.59
C THR A 26 -3.70 11.20 -1.25
N ARG A 27 -3.79 11.56 0.03
CA ARG A 27 -4.00 12.94 0.51
C ARG A 27 -2.72 13.72 0.78
N LYS A 28 -1.55 13.09 0.62
CA LYS A 28 -0.26 13.65 1.05
C LYS A 28 -0.23 14.06 2.53
N ASP A 29 -0.88 13.26 3.38
CA ASP A 29 -0.89 13.42 4.83
C ASP A 29 0.31 12.72 5.47
N ARG A 30 1.41 13.47 5.63
CA ARG A 30 2.66 12.95 6.20
C ARG A 30 2.52 12.56 7.68
N GLU A 31 1.77 13.35 8.46
CA GLU A 31 1.62 13.09 9.90
C GLU A 31 0.74 11.86 10.13
N GLY A 32 -0.38 11.75 9.40
CA GLY A 32 -1.23 10.58 9.38
C GLY A 32 -0.47 9.32 8.94
N LEU A 33 0.39 9.44 7.92
CA LEU A 33 1.21 8.33 7.46
C LEU A 33 2.15 7.81 8.56
N GLN A 34 2.81 8.70 9.29
CA GLN A 34 3.70 8.32 10.40
C GLN A 34 2.93 7.63 11.53
N GLN A 35 1.74 8.13 11.88
CA GLN A 35 0.90 7.53 12.91
C GLN A 35 0.39 6.15 12.50
N ALA A 36 -0.06 6.00 11.24
CA ALA A 36 -0.53 4.73 10.71
C ALA A 36 0.60 3.69 10.62
N ALA A 37 1.80 4.10 10.18
CA ALA A 37 2.97 3.24 10.13
C ALA A 37 3.40 2.77 11.53
N ALA A 38 3.39 3.68 12.52
CA ALA A 38 3.66 3.31 13.91
C ALA A 38 2.59 2.35 14.46
N GLY A 39 1.31 2.57 14.13
CA GLY A 39 0.20 1.69 14.54
C GLY A 39 0.22 0.30 13.90
N ALA A 40 0.95 0.15 12.80
CA ALA A 40 1.18 -1.10 12.08
C ALA A 40 2.48 -1.82 12.49
N ALA A 41 3.32 -1.23 13.35
CA ALA A 41 4.66 -1.74 13.65
C ALA A 41 4.67 -3.19 14.18
N ASP A 42 3.67 -3.58 14.97
CA ASP A 42 3.52 -4.94 15.50
C ASP A 42 2.88 -5.92 14.48
N ASP A 43 2.21 -5.38 13.46
CA ASP A 43 1.38 -6.11 12.49
C ASP A 43 1.88 -5.94 11.04
N VAL A 44 3.15 -5.55 10.83
CA VAL A 44 3.68 -5.14 9.51
C VAL A 44 3.46 -6.21 8.44
N ALA A 45 3.66 -7.48 8.79
CA ALA A 45 3.50 -8.60 7.86
C ALA A 45 2.05 -8.75 7.41
N ASP A 46 1.10 -8.65 8.33
CA ASP A 46 -0.33 -8.77 8.05
C ASP A 46 -0.83 -7.56 7.26
N VAL A 47 -0.38 -6.34 7.62
CA VAL A 47 -0.72 -5.11 6.87
C VAL A 47 -0.16 -5.18 5.46
N THR A 48 1.07 -5.66 5.30
CA THR A 48 1.69 -5.89 3.98
C THR A 48 0.88 -6.90 3.16
N SER A 49 0.35 -7.95 3.77
CA SER A 49 -0.52 -8.94 3.11
C SER A 49 -1.79 -8.29 2.56
N GLU A 50 -2.48 -7.48 3.38
CA GLU A 50 -3.68 -6.73 2.93
C GLU A 50 -3.36 -5.74 1.80
N LEU A 51 -2.21 -5.06 1.88
CA LEU A 51 -1.75 -4.17 0.81
C LEU A 51 -1.49 -4.92 -0.50
N LYS A 52 -0.96 -6.16 -0.47
CA LYS A 52 -0.81 -6.99 -1.69
C LYS A 52 -2.17 -7.32 -2.32
N VAL A 53 -3.18 -7.59 -1.50
CA VAL A 53 -4.56 -7.82 -1.98
C VAL A 53 -5.10 -6.57 -2.66
N PHE A 54 -4.96 -5.39 -2.04
CA PHE A 54 -5.42 -4.12 -2.63
C PHE A 54 -4.63 -3.74 -3.89
N ALA A 55 -3.32 -3.90 -3.90
CA ALA A 55 -2.48 -3.69 -5.09
C ALA A 55 -2.94 -4.56 -6.27
N SER A 56 -3.26 -5.83 -6.01
CA SER A 56 -3.75 -6.77 -7.03
C SER A 56 -5.14 -6.40 -7.54
N LEU A 57 -6.05 -6.04 -6.64
CA LEU A 57 -7.40 -5.54 -6.95
C LEU A 57 -7.33 -4.32 -7.88
N LEU A 58 -6.56 -3.30 -7.49
CA LEU A 58 -6.46 -2.05 -8.24
C LEU A 58 -5.76 -2.25 -9.59
N THR A 59 -4.71 -3.08 -9.64
CA THR A 59 -4.03 -3.43 -10.90
C THR A 59 -5.00 -4.05 -11.89
N ARG A 60 -5.79 -5.03 -11.46
CA ARG A 60 -6.84 -5.63 -12.29
C ARG A 60 -7.84 -4.57 -12.74
N ARG A 61 -8.19 -3.62 -11.87
CA ARG A 61 -9.19 -2.61 -12.18
C ARG A 61 -8.71 -1.62 -13.24
N VAL A 62 -7.45 -1.19 -13.18
CA VAL A 62 -6.79 -0.41 -14.25
C VAL A 62 -6.83 -1.16 -15.58
N GLN A 63 -6.46 -2.45 -15.59
CA GLN A 63 -6.51 -3.27 -16.80
C GLN A 63 -7.91 -3.35 -17.41
N GLU A 64 -8.95 -3.48 -16.59
CA GLU A 64 -10.36 -3.53 -17.03
C GLU A 64 -10.85 -2.19 -17.62
N THR A 65 -10.31 -1.06 -17.19
CA THR A 65 -10.63 0.27 -17.76
C THR A 65 -9.92 0.57 -19.09
N GLY A 66 -8.97 -0.27 -19.50
CA GLY A 66 -8.17 -0.06 -20.71
C GLY A 66 -7.06 0.99 -20.57
N VAL A 67 -6.81 1.49 -19.36
CA VAL A 67 -5.66 2.34 -19.07
C VAL A 67 -4.38 1.50 -19.16
N VAL A 68 -3.48 1.90 -20.07
CA VAL A 68 -2.18 1.25 -20.21
C VAL A 68 -1.25 1.81 -19.14
N PHE A 69 -0.95 1.01 -18.13
CA PHE A 69 -0.03 1.36 -17.05
C PHE A 69 1.26 0.56 -17.22
N LYS A 70 2.34 1.20 -17.70
CA LYS A 70 3.63 0.53 -17.95
C LYS A 70 4.48 0.50 -16.68
N PRO A 71 5.48 -0.39 -16.59
CA PRO A 71 6.43 -0.39 -15.47
C PRO A 71 7.14 0.96 -15.27
N ALA A 72 7.45 1.69 -16.34
CA ALA A 72 8.03 3.04 -16.24
C ALA A 72 7.07 4.04 -15.59
N ASP A 73 5.80 4.02 -16.00
CA ASP A 73 4.74 4.84 -15.40
C ASP A 73 4.54 4.47 -13.92
N SER A 74 4.68 3.19 -13.61
CA SER A 74 4.62 2.64 -12.26
C SER A 74 5.73 3.17 -11.34
N ARG A 75 6.96 3.22 -11.84
CA ARG A 75 8.10 3.76 -11.08
C ARG A 75 7.93 5.24 -10.80
N GLU A 76 7.57 6.03 -11.82
CA GLU A 76 7.35 7.47 -11.66
C GLU A 76 6.16 7.75 -10.72
N ALA A 77 5.11 6.96 -10.81
CA ALA A 77 3.95 7.05 -9.93
C ALA A 77 4.31 6.76 -8.47
N VAL A 78 5.09 5.72 -8.19
CA VAL A 78 5.55 5.42 -6.82
C VAL A 78 6.48 6.51 -6.31
N ALA A 79 7.47 6.94 -7.10
CA ALA A 79 8.39 8.02 -6.74
C ALA A 79 7.62 9.32 -6.41
N GLY A 80 6.66 9.70 -7.26
CA GLY A 80 5.79 10.84 -7.03
C GLY A 80 4.90 10.67 -5.80
N ALA A 81 4.47 9.45 -5.46
CA ALA A 81 3.67 9.18 -4.27
C ALA A 81 4.48 9.29 -2.97
N VAL A 82 5.73 8.82 -2.95
CA VAL A 82 6.59 8.87 -1.76
C VAL A 82 7.35 10.19 -1.56
N ALA A 83 7.51 10.98 -2.63
CA ALA A 83 8.19 12.27 -2.57
C ALA A 83 7.64 13.16 -1.44
N ASP A 84 8.56 13.66 -0.61
CA ASP A 84 8.33 14.50 0.58
C ASP A 84 7.47 13.86 1.70
N MET A 85 7.06 12.59 1.53
CA MET A 85 6.27 11.85 2.52
C MET A 85 7.15 11.06 3.49
N LEU A 86 8.31 10.58 3.02
CA LEU A 86 9.22 9.73 3.77
C LEU A 86 10.58 10.42 3.99
N PRO A 87 11.40 9.94 4.96
CA PRO A 87 12.80 10.31 5.00
C PRO A 87 13.50 9.92 3.68
N PRO A 88 14.49 10.70 3.20
CA PRO A 88 15.13 10.47 1.90
C PRO A 88 15.70 9.05 1.72
N GLU A 89 16.23 8.46 2.78
CA GLU A 89 16.79 7.10 2.76
C GLU A 89 15.70 6.05 2.54
N VAL A 90 14.54 6.25 3.15
CA VAL A 90 13.37 5.35 3.01
C VAL A 90 12.71 5.56 1.66
N GLU A 91 12.60 6.82 1.20
CA GLU A 91 12.10 7.15 -0.14
C GLU A 91 12.92 6.43 -1.23
N PHE A 92 14.24 6.54 -1.16
CA PHE A 92 15.15 5.85 -2.07
C PHE A 92 14.95 4.33 -2.03
N ALA A 93 14.94 3.75 -0.82
CA ALA A 93 14.78 2.31 -0.67
C ALA A 93 13.42 1.81 -1.22
N VAL A 94 12.33 2.54 -1.00
CA VAL A 94 11.01 2.23 -1.54
C VAL A 94 11.02 2.24 -3.07
N VAL A 95 11.57 3.29 -3.68
CA VAL A 95 11.59 3.42 -5.15
C VAL A 95 12.45 2.33 -5.78
N THR A 96 13.62 2.03 -5.21
CA THR A 96 14.52 1.00 -5.74
C THR A 96 13.97 -0.42 -5.51
N ALA A 97 13.37 -0.69 -4.34
CA ALA A 97 12.68 -1.94 -4.09
C ALA A 97 11.52 -2.15 -5.08
N TRP A 98 10.74 -1.10 -5.36
CA TRP A 98 9.65 -1.16 -6.33
C TRP A 98 10.14 -1.45 -7.74
N GLU A 99 11.23 -0.81 -8.16
CA GLU A 99 11.82 -1.01 -9.48
C GLU A 99 12.15 -2.49 -9.71
N ALA A 100 12.84 -3.13 -8.76
CA ALA A 100 13.15 -4.56 -8.79
C ALA A 100 11.88 -5.43 -8.70
N TYR A 101 10.96 -5.11 -7.79
CA TYR A 101 9.72 -5.87 -7.60
C TYR A 101 8.85 -5.89 -8.86
N SER A 102 8.72 -4.74 -9.53
CA SER A 102 7.85 -4.57 -10.70
C SER A 102 8.29 -5.37 -11.93
N VAL A 103 9.56 -5.79 -11.99
CA VAL A 103 10.11 -6.63 -13.06
C VAL A 103 10.27 -8.10 -12.65
N GLY A 104 9.79 -8.49 -11.46
CA GLY A 104 9.84 -9.85 -10.95
C GLY A 104 11.15 -10.23 -10.25
N GLU A 105 12.04 -9.27 -9.97
CA GLU A 105 13.28 -9.50 -9.22
C GLU A 105 13.02 -9.37 -7.71
N GLU A 106 12.18 -10.24 -7.16
CA GLU A 106 11.74 -10.17 -5.75
C GLU A 106 12.90 -10.29 -4.74
N GLU A 107 13.87 -11.19 -5.01
CA GLU A 107 15.08 -11.33 -4.16
C GLU A 107 15.93 -10.05 -4.14
N THR A 108 15.99 -9.34 -5.26
CA THR A 108 16.71 -8.06 -5.37
C THR A 108 15.94 -6.97 -4.62
N ALA A 109 14.61 -6.93 -4.77
CA ALA A 109 13.74 -6.00 -4.05
C ALA A 109 13.90 -6.16 -2.53
N GLU A 110 13.94 -7.39 -2.02
CA GLU A 110 14.15 -7.69 -0.60
C GLU A 110 15.51 -7.21 -0.10
N ARG A 111 16.57 -7.31 -0.91
CA ARG A 111 17.90 -6.79 -0.51
C ARG A 111 17.89 -5.28 -0.31
N PHE A 112 17.12 -4.54 -1.10
CA PHE A 112 17.02 -3.08 -0.96
C PHE A 112 16.29 -2.64 0.31
N THR A 113 15.53 -3.53 0.97
CA THR A 113 14.91 -3.19 2.25
C THR A 113 15.87 -3.27 3.44
N ASN A 114 17.08 -3.81 3.26
CA ASN A 114 18.04 -4.04 4.35
C ASN A 114 17.44 -4.74 5.58
N GLY A 115 16.40 -5.56 5.39
CA GLY A 115 15.70 -6.25 6.47
C GLY A 115 14.67 -5.40 7.23
N ASP A 116 14.39 -4.16 6.79
CA ASP A 116 13.28 -3.37 7.33
C ASP A 116 11.97 -3.69 6.57
N PRO A 117 11.03 -4.42 7.20
CA PRO A 117 9.79 -4.82 6.56
C PRO A 117 8.85 -3.63 6.27
N THR A 118 9.05 -2.48 6.92
CA THR A 118 8.22 -1.30 6.71
C THR A 118 8.44 -0.68 5.33
N ILE A 119 9.60 -0.88 4.71
CA ILE A 119 9.87 -0.42 3.34
C ILE A 119 8.91 -1.08 2.36
N TYR A 120 8.68 -2.38 2.49
CA TYR A 120 7.74 -3.11 1.62
C TYR A 120 6.29 -2.67 1.84
N MET A 121 5.93 -2.38 3.10
CA MET A 121 4.63 -1.82 3.45
C MET A 121 4.43 -0.44 2.81
N HIS A 122 5.39 0.47 2.96
CA HIS A 122 5.35 1.79 2.35
C HIS A 122 5.31 1.72 0.82
N MET A 123 6.10 0.82 0.23
CA MET A 123 6.15 0.57 -1.20
C MET A 123 4.79 0.17 -1.76
N LEU A 124 4.13 -0.83 -1.16
CA LEU A 124 2.83 -1.28 -1.63
C LEU A 124 1.73 -0.25 -1.38
N ALA A 125 1.72 0.43 -0.24
CA ALA A 125 0.75 1.48 0.04
C ALA A 125 0.88 2.67 -0.93
N ALA A 126 2.12 3.09 -1.23
CA ALA A 126 2.39 4.12 -2.22
C ALA A 126 1.94 3.70 -3.61
N PHE A 127 2.27 2.48 -4.04
CA PHE A 127 1.81 1.93 -5.31
C PHE A 127 0.28 1.88 -5.40
N SER A 128 -0.39 1.32 -4.40
CA SER A 128 -1.85 1.25 -4.32
C SER A 128 -2.50 2.63 -4.40
N SER A 129 -1.94 3.64 -3.74
CA SER A 129 -2.44 5.01 -3.84
C SER A 129 -2.33 5.55 -5.27
N ALA A 130 -1.18 5.35 -5.92
CA ALA A 130 -0.89 5.93 -7.22
C ALA A 130 -1.68 5.25 -8.34
N ILE A 131 -1.74 3.91 -8.33
CA ILE A 131 -2.53 3.15 -9.30
C ILE A 131 -4.04 3.31 -9.06
N GLY A 132 -4.46 3.46 -7.80
CA GLY A 132 -5.85 3.74 -7.45
C GLY A 132 -6.31 5.10 -7.98
N LEU A 133 -5.46 6.13 -7.86
CA LEU A 133 -5.72 7.47 -8.39
C LEU A 133 -5.75 7.54 -9.93
N ALA A 134 -5.24 6.52 -10.62
CA ALA A 134 -5.36 6.45 -12.08
C ALA A 134 -6.80 6.13 -12.54
N VAL A 135 -7.65 5.58 -11.66
CA VAL A 135 -9.01 5.13 -11.99
C VAL A 135 -10.11 5.64 -11.06
N TYR A 136 -9.75 6.16 -9.88
CA TYR A 136 -10.68 6.67 -8.88
C TYR A 136 -10.30 8.06 -8.41
N LYS A 137 -11.29 8.85 -8.00
CA LYS A 137 -11.03 10.03 -7.15
C LYS A 137 -10.66 9.58 -5.73
N GLU A 138 -10.02 10.46 -4.96
CA GLU A 138 -9.53 10.16 -3.61
C GLU A 138 -10.59 9.50 -2.71
N ALA A 139 -11.78 10.10 -2.59
CA ALA A 139 -12.86 9.58 -1.75
C ALA A 139 -13.45 8.26 -2.29
N GLU A 140 -13.51 8.09 -3.61
CA GLU A 140 -14.02 6.89 -4.27
C GLU A 140 -13.06 5.71 -4.05
N LEU A 141 -11.74 5.96 -4.08
CA LEU A 141 -10.70 4.96 -3.82
C LEU A 141 -10.88 4.38 -2.42
N VAL A 142 -10.93 5.23 -1.39
CA VAL A 142 -11.07 4.78 0.00
C VAL A 142 -12.38 4.02 0.21
N SER A 143 -13.49 4.50 -0.34
CA SER A 143 -14.78 3.81 -0.28
C SER A 143 -14.70 2.42 -0.93
N THR A 144 -14.09 2.33 -2.11
CA THR A 144 -13.91 1.07 -2.85
C THR A 144 -13.07 0.07 -2.06
N LEU A 145 -12.00 0.52 -1.41
CA LEU A 145 -11.15 -0.35 -0.60
C LEU A 145 -11.89 -0.86 0.65
N ARG A 146 -12.73 -0.03 1.29
CA ARG A 146 -13.56 -0.45 2.43
C ARG A 146 -14.59 -1.50 2.03
N ILE A 147 -15.26 -1.31 0.89
CA ILE A 147 -16.16 -2.31 0.28
C ILE A 147 -15.42 -3.62 0.07
N ALA A 148 -14.27 -3.57 -0.61
CA ALA A 148 -13.49 -4.76 -0.95
C ALA A 148 -12.96 -5.50 0.29
N ALA A 149 -12.67 -4.77 1.36
CA ALA A 149 -12.21 -5.32 2.63
C ALA A 149 -13.35 -5.93 3.48
N GLY A 150 -14.62 -5.70 3.13
CA GLY A 150 -15.78 -6.08 3.94
C GLY A 150 -15.91 -5.26 5.21
N LEU A 151 -15.50 -3.98 5.17
CA LEU A 151 -15.52 -3.05 6.31
C LEU A 151 -16.69 -2.07 6.29
N GLU A 152 -17.58 -2.20 5.31
CA GLU A 152 -18.87 -1.50 5.32
C GLU A 152 -19.89 -2.28 6.15
N GLU A 153 -20.56 -1.56 7.06
CA GLU A 153 -21.83 -1.95 7.66
C GLU A 153 -23.00 -1.40 6.83
#